data_AF-A0A838V9R5-F1
#
_entry.id   AF-A0A838V9R5-F1
#
_cell.length_a   1.000
_cell.length_b   1.000
_cell.length_c   1.000
_cell.angle_alpha   90.00
_cell.angle_beta   90.00
_cell.angle_gamma   90.00
#
_symmetry.space_group_name_H-M   'P 1'
#
loop_
_entity.id
_entity.type
_entity.pdbx_description
1 polymer ?
#
loop_
_entity_poly.entity_id
_entity_poly.type
_entity_poly.pdbx_seq_one_letter_code
_entity_poly.pdbx_strand_id
1 'polypeptide(L)' 'MATILGISEATARFHVDNARKKLGAVNRAHAVAKLLATAGPL' A
#
# COMPACT_ATOMS: atom_id res chain seq x y z
N MET A 1 -5.64 -2.64 9.78
CA MET A 1 -4.83 -3.48 8.86
C MET A 1 -3.98 -4.49 9.61
N ALA A 2 -3.21 -4.06 10.62
CA ALA A 2 -2.43 -4.92 11.50
C ALA A 2 -3.21 -6.13 12.06
N THR A 3 -4.40 -5.90 12.64
CA THR A 3 -5.25 -6.95 13.24
C THR A 3 -5.72 -8.00 12.24
N ILE A 4 -6.12 -7.58 11.03
CA ILE A 4 -6.63 -8.47 9.98
C ILE A 4 -5.52 -9.42 9.50
N LEU A 5 -4.30 -8.90 9.41
CA LEU A 5 -3.13 -9.64 8.91
C LEU A 5 -2.32 -10.33 10.01
N GLY A 6 -2.71 -10.16 11.28
CA GLY A 6 -1.97 -10.72 12.42
C GLY A 6 -0.56 -10.15 12.61
N ILE A 7 -0.28 -8.93 12.12
CA ILE A 7 1.05 -8.29 12.20
C ILE A 7 1.01 -7.03 13.07
N SER A 8 2.18 -6.58 13.53
CA SER A 8 2.29 -5.32 14.26
C SER A 8 1.93 -4.12 13.37
N GLU A 9 1.45 -3.03 13.99
CA GLU A 9 1.17 -1.79 13.27
C GLU A 9 2.40 -1.19 12.60
N ALA A 10 3.56 -1.28 13.26
CA ALA A 10 4.84 -0.86 12.70
C ALA A 10 5.17 -1.63 11.41
N THR A 11 4.98 -2.95 11.42
CA THR A 11 5.18 -3.82 10.25
C THR A 11 4.21 -3.46 9.13
N ALA A 12 2.93 -3.25 9.44
CA ALA A 12 1.93 -2.84 8.46
C ALA A 12 2.30 -1.50 7.79
N ARG A 13 2.75 -0.53 8.58
CA ARG A 13 3.19 0.78 8.08
C ARG A 13 4.42 0.67 7.19
N PHE A 14 5.41 -0.16 7.57
CA PHE A 14 6.57 -0.44 6.75
C PHE A 14 6.19 -1.00 5.38
N HIS A 15 5.26 -1.96 5.32
CA HIS A 15 4.80 -2.52 4.04
C HIS A 15 4.08 -1.48 3.17
N VAL A 16 3.21 -0.66 3.76
CA VAL A 16 2.53 0.41 3.02
C VAL A 16 3.52 1.43 2.48
N ASP A 17 4.56 1.80 3.25
CA ASP A 17 5.58 2.72 2.78
C ASP A 17 6.43 2.13 1.66
N ASN A 18 6.78 0.83 1.74
CA ASN A 18 7.48 0.16 0.66
C ASN A 18 6.63 0.04 -0.61
N ALA A 19 5.34 -0.29 -0.48
CA ALA A 19 4.42 -0.35 -1.61
C ALA A 19 4.31 1.03 -2.30
N ARG A 20 4.15 2.10 -1.51
CA ARG A 20 4.15 3.48 -2.02
C ARG A 20 5.43 3.82 -2.78
N LYS A 21 6.60 3.47 -2.24
CA LYS A 21 7.90 3.69 -2.90
C LYS A 21 8.02 2.91 -4.20
N LYS A 22 7.66 1.62 -4.20
CA LYS A 22 7.70 0.75 -5.39
C LYS A 22 6.78 1.24 -6.51
N LEU A 23 5.64 1.82 -6.15
CA LEU A 23 4.69 2.42 -7.11
C LEU A 23 5.09 3.84 -7.53
N GLY A 24 6.13 4.43 -6.93
CA GLY A 24 6.51 5.83 -7.16
C GLY A 24 5.37 6.80 -6.86
N ALA A 25 4.64 6.58 -5.77
CA ALA A 25 3.50 7.39 -5.37
C ALA A 25 3.88 8.36 -4.24
N VAL A 26 3.32 9.58 -4.28
CA VAL A 26 3.65 10.64 -3.31
C VAL A 26 2.94 10.45 -1.96
N ASN A 27 1.75 9.84 -1.99
CA ASN A 27 0.94 9.55 -0.80
C ASN A 27 0.18 8.23 -0.97
N ARG A 28 -0.53 7.79 0.08
CA ARG A 28 -1.25 6.50 0.09
C ARG A 28 -2.38 6.46 -0.94
N ALA A 29 -3.15 7.55 -1.10
CA ALA A 29 -4.24 7.61 -2.07
C ALA A 29 -3.73 7.49 -3.51
N HIS A 30 -2.64 8.18 -3.85
CA HIS A 30 -1.96 8.08 -5.14
C HIS A 30 -1.42 6.65 -5.37
N ALA A 31 -0.93 5.98 -4.33
CA ALA A 31 -0.49 4.59 -4.44
C ALA A 31 -1.66 3.65 -4.80
N VAL A 32 -2.83 3.83 -4.18
CA VAL A 32 -4.05 3.07 -4.51
C VAL A 32 -4.52 3.36 -5.93
N ALA A 33 -4.55 4.64 -6.34
CA ALA A 33 -4.93 5.02 -7.69
C ALA A 33 -4.00 4.40 -8.75
N LYS A 34 -2.68 4.43 -8.53
CA LYS A 34 -1.70 3.77 -9.40
C LYS A 34 -1.89 2.26 -9.44
N LEU A 35 -2.10 1.62 -8.28
CA LEU A 35 -2.34 0.18 -8.20
C LEU A 35 -3.53 -0.22 -9.07
N LEU A 36 -4.67 0.47 -8.92
CA LEU A 36 -5.89 0.21 -9.70
C LEU A 36 -5.69 0.46 -11.19
N ALA A 37 -4.95 1.52 -11.56
CA ALA A 37 -4.63 1.81 -12.95
C ALA A 37 -3.75 0.72 -13.59
N THR A 38 -2.88 0.07 -12.81
CA THR A 38 -1.97 -0.98 -13.31
C THR A 38 -2.51 -2.40 -13.21
N ALA A 39 -3.37 -2.69 -12.24
CA ALA A 39 -3.83 -4.06 -11.95
C ALA A 39 -5.05 -4.48 -12.79
N GLY A 40 -5.65 -3.55 -13.55
CA GLY A 40 -6.97 -3.76 -14.16
C GLY A 40 -8.09 -3.74 -13.10
N PRO A 41 -9.36 -3.52 -13.51
CA PRO A 41 -10.48 -3.49 -12.58
C PRO A 41 -10.63 -4.85 -11.88
N LEU A 42 -10.72 -4.82 -10.55
CA LEU A 42 -11.08 -5.97 -9.69
C LEU A 42 -12.55 -6.34 -9.86
#